data_AF-A0A9D2NE73-F1
#
_entry.id   AF-A0A9D2NE73-F1
#
_cell.length_a   1.000
_cell.length_b   1.000
_cell.length_c   1.000
_cell.angle_alpha   90.00
_cell.angle_beta   90.00
_cell.angle_gamma   90.00
#
_symmetry.space_group_name_H-M   'P 1'
#
loop_
_entity.id
_entity.type
_entity.pdbx_description
1 polymer ?
#
loop_
_entity_poly.entity_id
_entity_poly.type
_entity_poly.pdbx_seq_one_letter_code
_entity_poly.pdbx_strand_id
1 'polypeptide(L)'
;MNEHKFNKKELAPIAALLIFIVIVLILCAFSAGRDVRAEQNGGTEQESITERESITEQESIAEREHTAGQKVSGQAETAASPESGARPASTAEGTEAGALNGAVTEVKETIELEEEVQAESIEPVLREDAPAMVSENGVSRNTVSVVKKTNVEMLTEMMDYWSKGNVEAVEDLSGLSHYRAMSAALQGPSYFYYCGERNEEGKPHGTGIAVYGGDQYYYGQWADGVRSGDGTWLKMYYYSDSDTEADRALISHSYTGLWQNNLPNGAGHEQYEIDAQKAKADSRYWQNVMGNFRDGLYDGRMYILTEDAGGNVQEWYGNATQGVFETFEGRDSEGRVPICQDAKNPDSHLWIKPLDNINLGLTEVRDQATAKSGN
;
A
#
# COMPACT_ATOMS: atom_id res chain seq x y z
N MET A 1 22.14 0.13 -48.57
CA MET A 1 22.35 1.03 -47.42
C MET A 1 21.23 2.05 -47.44
N ASN A 2 20.14 1.78 -46.72
CA ASN A 2 19.06 2.75 -46.56
C ASN A 2 19.29 3.43 -45.21
N GLU A 3 19.68 4.71 -45.27
CA GLU A 3 19.75 5.57 -44.09
C GLU A 3 18.33 5.77 -43.55
N HIS A 4 18.08 5.21 -42.36
CA HIS A 4 16.83 5.40 -41.63
C HIS A 4 16.82 6.83 -41.08
N LYS A 5 16.13 7.74 -41.78
CA LYS A 5 15.95 9.13 -41.36
C LYS A 5 14.96 9.15 -40.19
N PHE A 6 15.46 9.26 -38.95
CA PHE A 6 14.63 9.34 -37.75
C PHE A 6 13.68 10.55 -37.83
N ASN A 7 12.38 10.30 -37.74
CA ASN A 7 11.34 11.30 -37.87
C ASN A 7 11.18 12.04 -36.54
N LYS A 8 11.22 13.38 -36.54
CA LYS A 8 11.22 14.22 -35.30
C LYS A 8 10.03 13.96 -34.37
N LYS A 9 8.93 13.37 -34.87
CA LYS A 9 7.75 13.01 -34.09
C LYS A 9 7.93 11.78 -33.20
N GLU A 10 8.86 10.88 -33.54
CA GLU A 10 9.18 9.71 -32.69
C GLU A 10 10.35 9.98 -31.74
N LEU A 11 11.11 11.04 -31.98
CA LEU A 11 12.19 11.46 -31.08
C LEU A 11 11.67 12.01 -29.75
N ALA A 12 10.49 12.66 -29.76
CA ALA A 12 9.90 13.26 -28.57
C ALA A 12 9.50 12.23 -27.48
N PRO A 13 8.76 11.15 -27.78
CA PRO A 13 8.43 10.13 -26.78
C PRO A 13 9.67 9.34 -26.33
N ILE A 14 10.63 9.08 -27.23
CA ILE A 14 11.88 8.38 -26.88
C ILE A 14 12.76 9.25 -25.97
N ALA A 15 12.87 10.55 -26.25
CA ALA A 15 13.60 11.48 -25.38
C ALA A 15 12.93 11.64 -24.01
N ALA A 16 11.60 11.67 -23.93
CA ALA A 16 10.87 11.71 -22.67
C ALA A 16 11.09 10.45 -21.82
N LEU A 17 11.08 9.26 -22.46
CA LEU A 17 11.38 8.00 -21.78
C LEU A 17 12.83 7.96 -21.26
N LEU A 18 13.81 8.41 -22.06
CA LEU A 18 15.20 8.45 -21.63
C LEU A 18 15.44 9.44 -20.48
N ILE A 19 14.76 10.59 -20.49
CA ILE A 19 14.83 11.55 -19.38
C ILE A 19 14.22 10.95 -18.11
N PHE A 20 13.08 10.24 -18.22
CA PHE A 20 12.47 9.55 -17.09
C PHE A 20 13.40 8.49 -16.48
N ILE A 21 14.05 7.67 -17.32
CA ILE A 21 15.03 6.67 -16.88
C ILE A 21 16.22 7.34 -16.16
N VAL A 22 16.73 8.46 -16.69
CA VAL A 22 17.82 9.21 -16.05
C VAL A 22 17.40 9.77 -14.69
N ILE A 23 16.17 10.29 -14.55
CA ILE A 23 15.65 10.77 -13.27
C ILE A 23 15.54 9.63 -12.26
N VAL A 24 15.03 8.46 -12.67
CA VAL A 24 14.96 7.27 -11.81
C VAL A 24 16.35 6.82 -11.38
N LEU A 25 17.33 6.78 -12.28
CA LEU A 25 18.71 6.41 -11.94
C LEU A 25 19.38 7.43 -11.00
N ILE A 26 19.09 8.72 -11.14
CA ILE A 26 19.56 9.76 -10.22
C ILE A 26 18.93 9.56 -8.83
N LEU A 27 17.63 9.27 -8.75
CA LEU A 27 16.93 8.97 -7.48
C LEU A 27 17.50 7.71 -6.81
N CYS A 28 17.79 6.65 -7.57
CA CYS A 28 18.45 5.45 -7.08
C CYS A 28 19.90 5.70 -6.61
N ALA A 29 20.63 6.62 -7.26
CA ALA A 29 21.97 7.00 -6.83
C ALA A 29 21.95 7.88 -5.56
N PHE A 30 20.92 8.70 -5.37
CA PHE A 30 20.73 9.48 -4.14
C PHE A 30 20.29 8.63 -2.94
N SER A 31 19.53 7.55 -3.15
CA SER A 31 19.25 6.59 -2.08
C SER A 31 20.50 5.80 -1.70
N ALA A 32 21.27 5.30 -2.66
CA ALA A 32 22.53 4.59 -2.39
C ALA A 32 23.64 5.49 -1.81
N GLY A 33 23.66 6.78 -2.15
CA GLY A 33 24.66 7.73 -1.66
C GLY A 33 24.44 8.22 -0.22
N ARG A 34 23.26 8.00 0.36
CA ARG A 34 22.99 8.30 1.79
C ARG A 34 23.56 7.23 2.72
N ASP A 35 23.65 5.98 2.26
CA ASP A 35 24.19 4.88 3.06
C ASP A 35 25.72 4.89 3.14
N VAL A 36 26.42 5.38 2.10
CA VAL A 36 27.90 5.42 2.10
C VAL A 36 28.47 6.56 2.99
N ARG A 37 27.67 7.57 3.34
CA ARG A 37 28.15 8.71 4.16
C ARG A 37 27.93 8.53 5.66
N ALA A 38 27.22 7.48 6.07
CA ALA A 38 26.99 7.16 7.48
C ALA A 38 28.09 6.28 8.11
N GLU A 39 28.95 5.62 7.31
CA GLU A 39 30.01 4.72 7.81
C GLU A 39 31.41 5.35 7.94
N GLN A 40 31.57 6.65 7.68
CA GLN A 40 32.84 7.36 7.94
C GLN A 40 32.62 8.66 8.72
N ASN A 41 32.27 8.55 10.01
CA ASN A 41 32.86 9.41 11.06
C ASN A 41 32.34 9.01 12.45
N GLY A 42 33.08 8.12 13.10
CA GLY A 42 33.10 8.03 14.55
C GLY A 42 34.42 8.60 15.07
N GLY A 43 34.38 9.65 15.89
CA GLY A 43 35.48 10.02 16.79
C GLY A 43 35.93 11.48 16.82
N THR A 44 35.34 12.23 17.76
CA THR A 44 35.92 13.26 18.67
C THR A 44 36.64 14.54 18.19
N GLU A 45 36.22 15.61 18.87
CA GLU A 45 36.86 16.91 19.19
C GLU A 45 36.46 18.18 18.44
N GLN A 46 36.24 19.21 19.27
CA GLN A 46 35.79 20.57 19.00
C GLN A 46 36.71 21.34 18.04
N GLU A 47 36.13 22.17 17.18
CA GLU A 47 36.44 23.61 17.19
C GLU A 47 35.39 24.42 16.42
N SER A 48 35.09 25.59 16.97
CA SER A 48 34.29 26.66 16.41
C SER A 48 34.82 27.15 15.06
N ILE A 49 33.95 27.66 14.18
CA ILE A 49 34.10 28.99 13.57
C ILE A 49 32.74 29.42 13.00
N THR A 50 32.37 30.64 13.37
CA THR A 50 31.28 31.44 12.81
C THR A 50 31.77 32.04 11.50
N GLU A 51 31.00 31.95 10.41
CA GLU A 51 31.07 32.99 9.38
C GLU A 51 29.69 33.19 8.72
N ARG A 52 29.21 34.42 8.89
CA ARG A 52 28.15 35.06 8.13
C ARG A 52 28.77 35.60 6.84
N GLU A 53 27.96 35.71 5.79
CA GLU A 53 27.84 36.81 4.80
C GLU A 53 27.10 36.24 3.57
N SER A 54 25.84 36.57 3.29
CA SER A 54 25.24 37.85 2.84
C SER A 54 25.47 38.19 1.36
N ILE A 55 24.35 38.16 0.61
CA ILE A 55 23.92 39.11 -0.43
C ILE A 55 24.67 39.05 -1.78
N THR A 56 23.95 38.87 -2.90
CA THR A 56 23.54 39.98 -3.81
C THR A 56 22.72 39.45 -5.00
N GLU A 57 21.62 40.13 -5.27
CA GLU A 57 20.71 40.04 -6.42
C GLU A 57 21.29 40.66 -7.71
N GLN A 58 20.48 40.60 -8.78
CA GLN A 58 20.43 41.45 -9.98
C GLN A 58 21.15 40.91 -11.22
N GLU A 59 20.37 40.40 -12.19
CA GLU A 59 19.80 41.11 -13.38
C GLU A 59 20.85 41.23 -14.49
N SER A 60 20.61 41.18 -15.79
CA SER A 60 19.46 41.20 -16.71
C SER A 60 20.04 40.85 -18.11
N ILE A 61 19.30 40.50 -19.17
CA ILE A 61 18.78 41.35 -20.29
C ILE A 61 18.53 40.31 -21.41
N ALA A 62 17.30 39.98 -21.77
CA ALA A 62 16.45 40.57 -22.83
C ALA A 62 16.96 40.40 -24.27
N GLU A 63 16.14 39.77 -25.12
CA GLU A 63 15.89 40.27 -26.48
C GLU A 63 14.48 39.87 -26.94
N ARG A 64 13.70 40.91 -27.29
CA ARG A 64 12.45 40.89 -28.06
C ARG A 64 12.81 41.25 -29.50
N GLU A 65 12.03 40.80 -30.48
CA GLU A 65 11.51 41.61 -31.60
C GLU A 65 10.23 40.93 -32.15
N HIS A 66 9.04 41.53 -31.98
CA HIS A 66 8.30 42.44 -32.89
C HIS A 66 7.38 41.67 -33.86
N THR A 67 6.06 41.90 -33.93
CA THR A 67 5.46 43.11 -34.55
C THR A 67 3.95 43.28 -34.23
N ALA A 68 3.60 44.53 -33.92
CA ALA A 68 2.37 45.35 -34.08
C ALA A 68 1.04 44.72 -34.58
N GLY A 69 -0.16 45.21 -34.26
CA GLY A 69 -0.69 46.40 -33.57
C GLY A 69 -2.23 46.24 -33.56
N GLN A 70 -3.04 46.84 -32.68
CA GLN A 70 -3.48 48.24 -32.74
C GLN A 70 -4.52 48.51 -31.61
N LYS A 71 -4.27 49.59 -30.84
CA LYS A 71 -5.17 50.60 -30.19
C LYS A 71 -6.68 50.30 -30.02
N VAL A 72 -7.46 50.79 -29.04
CA VAL A 72 -7.42 51.79 -27.93
C VAL A 72 -8.80 51.67 -27.24
N SER A 73 -8.95 51.69 -25.92
CA SER A 73 -9.32 52.86 -25.08
C SER A 73 -9.73 52.30 -23.71
N GLY A 74 -9.15 52.73 -22.58
CA GLY A 74 -9.77 53.73 -21.68
C GLY A 74 -10.86 53.07 -20.81
N GLN A 75 -10.86 53.10 -19.48
CA GLN A 75 -10.47 54.18 -18.58
C GLN A 75 -10.46 53.63 -17.14
N ALA A 76 -9.58 54.19 -16.31
CA ALA A 76 -9.34 53.86 -14.91
C ALA A 76 -10.24 54.67 -13.95
N GLU A 77 -10.49 54.11 -12.77
CA GLU A 77 -10.83 54.78 -11.49
C GLU A 77 -10.52 53.74 -10.38
N THR A 78 -9.34 53.71 -9.75
CA THR A 78 -8.76 54.52 -8.65
C THR A 78 -9.53 54.55 -7.32
N ALA A 79 -9.01 53.75 -6.39
CA ALA A 79 -8.80 53.98 -4.95
C ALA A 79 -9.94 54.38 -4.00
N ALA A 80 -10.08 53.64 -2.89
CA ALA A 80 -9.59 54.09 -1.58
C ALA A 80 -9.85 53.02 -0.50
N SER A 81 -8.82 52.76 0.32
CA SER A 81 -8.94 52.14 1.65
C SER A 81 -9.14 53.25 2.70
N PRO A 82 -9.72 52.94 3.87
CA PRO A 82 -8.86 52.99 5.06
C PRO A 82 -9.10 51.87 6.08
N GLU A 83 -8.06 51.64 6.89
CA GLU A 83 -8.02 50.81 8.10
C GLU A 83 -9.03 51.22 9.19
N SER A 84 -9.49 50.23 9.96
CA SER A 84 -9.52 50.29 11.43
C SER A 84 -9.82 48.90 12.00
N GLY A 85 -8.97 48.44 12.91
CA GLY A 85 -9.02 47.11 13.49
C GLY A 85 -10.17 46.84 14.46
N ALA A 86 -10.48 45.56 14.59
CA ALA A 86 -11.00 44.92 15.80
C ALA A 86 -10.82 43.40 15.68
N ARG A 87 -10.07 42.79 16.60
CA ARG A 87 -10.20 41.36 16.95
C ARG A 87 -11.45 41.27 17.85
N PRO A 88 -12.32 40.26 17.73
CA PRO A 88 -12.07 39.01 18.47
C PRO A 88 -12.59 37.74 17.79
N ALA A 89 -12.19 36.62 18.41
CA ALA A 89 -12.88 35.34 18.50
C ALA A 89 -12.82 34.37 17.32
N SER A 90 -12.21 33.23 17.63
CA SER A 90 -12.33 31.94 16.97
C SER A 90 -13.79 31.55 16.74
N THR A 91 -14.08 31.02 15.56
CA THR A 91 -15.05 29.93 15.44
C THR A 91 -14.61 29.06 14.28
N ALA A 92 -14.33 27.80 14.61
CA ALA A 92 -14.16 26.74 13.64
C ALA A 92 -15.50 26.50 12.94
N GLU A 93 -15.49 26.43 11.62
CA GLU A 93 -16.52 25.72 10.87
C GLU A 93 -15.82 24.58 10.14
N GLY A 94 -16.05 23.39 10.69
CA GLY A 94 -15.55 22.13 10.19
C GLY A 94 -16.20 21.80 8.85
N THR A 95 -15.35 21.44 7.89
CA THR A 95 -15.75 20.49 6.86
C THR A 95 -15.62 19.12 7.49
N GLU A 96 -16.73 18.50 7.87
CA GLU A 96 -16.79 17.08 8.24
C GLU A 96 -16.48 16.25 6.98
N ALA A 97 -15.18 16.03 6.73
CA ALA A 97 -14.76 14.78 6.14
C ALA A 97 -15.00 13.72 7.21
N GLY A 98 -15.97 12.83 6.98
CA GLY A 98 -16.31 11.76 7.90
C GLY A 98 -15.09 10.89 8.18
N ALA A 99 -14.41 11.16 9.29
CA ALA A 99 -13.32 10.32 9.76
C ALA A 99 -13.89 8.97 10.13
N LEU A 100 -13.64 7.95 9.30
CA LEU A 100 -13.69 6.56 9.71
C LEU A 100 -12.54 6.33 10.71
N ASN A 101 -12.70 6.85 11.93
CA ASN A 101 -11.80 6.60 13.07
C ASN A 101 -12.06 5.19 13.62
N GLY A 102 -11.73 4.21 12.78
CA GLY A 102 -11.70 2.82 13.14
C GLY A 102 -10.52 2.52 14.07
N ALA A 103 -10.78 2.24 15.35
CA ALA A 103 -9.74 2.00 16.33
C ALA A 103 -9.20 0.56 16.22
N VAL A 104 -8.10 0.40 15.48
CA VAL A 104 -7.26 -0.77 15.58
C VAL A 104 -6.70 -0.85 17.02
N THR A 105 -6.65 -2.05 17.60
CA THR A 105 -6.32 -2.29 19.02
C THR A 105 -5.04 -3.11 19.18
N GLU A 106 -4.04 -2.54 19.84
CA GLU A 106 -2.80 -3.25 20.17
C GLU A 106 -3.03 -4.21 21.35
N VAL A 107 -2.57 -5.46 21.22
CA VAL A 107 -2.49 -6.44 22.29
C VAL A 107 -1.08 -6.42 22.87
N LYS A 108 -0.96 -6.07 24.16
CA LYS A 108 0.34 -5.95 24.86
C LYS A 108 0.88 -7.26 25.42
N GLU A 109 0.04 -8.30 25.47
CA GLU A 109 0.45 -9.61 25.98
C GLU A 109 1.29 -10.34 24.94
N THR A 110 2.45 -10.83 25.35
CA THR A 110 3.29 -11.66 24.51
C THR A 110 2.96 -13.12 24.80
N ILE A 111 2.55 -13.86 23.77
CA ILE A 111 2.36 -15.31 23.86
C ILE A 111 3.69 -15.98 23.48
N GLU A 112 4.10 -16.97 24.25
CA GLU A 112 5.17 -17.90 23.86
C GLU A 112 4.54 -19.06 23.10
N LEU A 113 4.94 -19.26 21.85
CA LEU A 113 4.47 -20.39 21.06
C LEU A 113 5.52 -21.50 21.07
N GLU A 114 5.08 -22.72 21.38
CA GLU A 114 5.88 -23.94 21.27
C GLU A 114 5.44 -24.70 20.01
N GLU A 115 6.40 -25.21 19.22
CA GLU A 115 6.09 -26.13 18.13
C GLU A 115 5.90 -27.56 18.68
N GLU A 116 4.73 -28.18 18.47
CA GLU A 116 4.50 -29.55 18.94
C GLU A 116 5.22 -30.60 18.07
N VAL A 117 6.16 -31.32 18.67
CA VAL A 117 6.76 -32.55 18.12
C VAL A 117 5.79 -33.72 18.22
N GLN A 118 5.75 -34.60 17.21
CA GLN A 118 5.46 -36.01 17.46
C GLN A 118 6.46 -36.90 16.73
N ALA A 119 7.35 -37.49 17.51
CA ALA A 119 8.00 -38.76 17.19
C ALA A 119 7.78 -39.67 18.40
N GLU A 120 6.92 -40.68 18.24
CA GLU A 120 7.18 -42.02 18.76
C GLU A 120 6.34 -43.04 17.99
N SER A 121 7.04 -43.92 17.29
CA SER A 121 6.50 -45.11 16.65
C SER A 121 6.05 -46.11 17.72
N ILE A 122 4.74 -46.30 17.90
CA ILE A 122 4.16 -47.51 18.51
C ILE A 122 2.89 -47.91 17.75
N GLU A 123 2.81 -49.20 17.42
CA GLU A 123 1.74 -49.93 16.70
C GLU A 123 0.30 -49.72 17.22
N PRO A 124 -0.74 -50.04 16.41
CA PRO A 124 -2.08 -49.49 16.57
C PRO A 124 -2.86 -50.21 17.68
N VAL A 125 -3.32 -49.46 18.67
CA VAL A 125 -4.39 -49.91 19.57
C VAL A 125 -5.48 -48.86 19.61
N LEU A 126 -6.63 -49.26 19.06
CA LEU A 126 -7.92 -48.57 19.06
C LEU A 126 -8.25 -47.96 20.42
N ARG A 127 -8.59 -46.67 20.45
CA ARG A 127 -9.59 -46.11 21.37
C ARG A 127 -10.09 -44.75 20.88
N GLU A 128 -11.41 -44.70 20.75
CA GLU A 128 -12.24 -43.53 20.46
C GLU A 128 -12.26 -42.54 21.63
N ASP A 129 -12.65 -41.30 21.30
CA ASP A 129 -13.19 -40.23 22.15
C ASP A 129 -12.24 -39.21 22.80
N ALA A 130 -11.87 -38.19 22.01
CA ALA A 130 -11.83 -36.77 22.43
C ALA A 130 -11.86 -35.85 21.17
N PRO A 131 -12.60 -34.72 21.16
CA PRO A 131 -12.66 -33.85 19.99
C PRO A 131 -11.38 -33.02 19.90
N ALA A 132 -10.58 -33.27 18.87
CA ALA A 132 -9.49 -32.39 18.47
C ALA A 132 -10.07 -31.04 18.02
N MET A 133 -9.63 -29.93 18.61
CA MET A 133 -9.84 -28.61 18.03
C MET A 133 -8.97 -28.51 16.78
N VAL A 134 -9.61 -28.72 15.63
CA VAL A 134 -9.03 -28.57 14.31
C VAL A 134 -9.08 -27.09 13.95
N SER A 135 -7.93 -26.44 13.85
CA SER A 135 -7.83 -25.16 13.14
C SER A 135 -8.25 -25.41 11.69
N GLU A 136 -9.06 -24.50 11.11
CA GLU A 136 -9.56 -24.52 9.73
C GLU A 136 -8.44 -24.36 8.68
N ASN A 137 -7.26 -24.97 8.83
CA ASN A 137 -6.13 -24.65 7.96
C ASN A 137 -5.03 -25.73 7.85
N GLY A 138 -5.35 -26.98 8.21
CA GLY A 138 -4.72 -28.21 7.68
C GLY A 138 -3.18 -28.25 7.57
N VAL A 139 -2.44 -28.28 8.69
CA VAL A 139 -0.98 -28.52 8.66
C VAL A 139 -0.63 -29.85 9.33
N SER A 140 0.01 -30.76 8.60
CA SER A 140 0.64 -31.99 9.12
C SER A 140 2.17 -31.92 8.96
N ARG A 141 2.86 -32.45 9.97
CA ARG A 141 4.26 -32.16 10.39
C ARG A 141 5.23 -33.22 9.88
N ASN A 142 6.48 -32.83 9.61
CA ASN A 142 7.62 -33.70 9.88
C ASN A 142 8.91 -32.92 10.20
N THR A 143 9.41 -33.18 11.42
CA THR A 143 10.77 -33.01 11.98
C THR A 143 11.45 -31.63 11.93
N VAL A 144 11.27 -30.81 12.99
CA VAL A 144 12.22 -29.78 13.44
C VAL A 144 12.15 -29.65 14.98
N SER A 145 13.27 -29.26 15.61
CA SER A 145 13.40 -28.94 17.04
C SER A 145 12.37 -27.90 17.52
N VAL A 146 11.82 -28.08 18.72
CA VAL A 146 10.92 -27.10 19.38
C VAL A 146 11.61 -25.74 19.46
N VAL A 147 11.25 -24.81 18.58
CA VAL A 147 11.65 -23.42 18.73
C VAL A 147 10.58 -22.76 19.59
N LYS A 148 10.93 -22.40 20.83
CA LYS A 148 10.09 -21.52 21.65
C LYS A 148 10.38 -20.10 21.18
N LYS A 149 9.43 -19.47 20.48
CA LYS A 149 9.53 -18.06 20.11
C LYS A 149 8.36 -17.29 20.71
N THR A 150 8.68 -16.13 21.26
CA THR A 150 7.71 -15.12 21.65
C THR A 150 7.20 -14.35 20.42
N ASN A 151 6.02 -13.73 20.51
CA ASN A 151 5.51 -12.85 19.44
C ASN A 151 6.51 -11.75 19.05
N VAL A 152 7.24 -11.20 20.03
CA VAL A 152 8.25 -10.15 19.79
C VAL A 152 9.43 -10.71 18.99
N GLU A 153 9.92 -11.90 19.31
CA GLU A 153 11.03 -12.53 18.57
C GLU A 153 10.65 -12.86 17.13
N MET A 154 9.43 -13.39 16.91
CA MET A 154 8.90 -13.65 15.56
C MET A 154 8.78 -12.35 14.75
N LEU A 155 8.16 -11.32 15.32
CA LEU A 155 8.05 -10.02 14.63
C LEU A 155 9.42 -9.37 14.38
N THR A 156 10.36 -9.49 15.31
CA THR A 156 11.73 -8.95 15.13
C THR A 156 12.45 -9.63 13.97
N GLU A 157 12.34 -10.96 13.85
CA GLU A 157 12.91 -11.72 12.74
C GLU A 157 12.29 -11.33 11.40
N MET A 158 10.97 -11.28 11.31
CA MET A 158 10.29 -10.86 10.08
C MET A 158 10.63 -9.42 9.70
N MET A 159 10.72 -8.51 10.68
CA MET A 159 11.11 -7.11 10.47
C MET A 159 12.52 -6.99 9.88
N ASP A 160 13.48 -7.83 10.30
CA ASP A 160 14.84 -7.83 9.76
C ASP A 160 14.85 -8.13 8.26
N TYR A 161 14.08 -9.11 7.80
CA TYR A 161 13.94 -9.41 6.37
C TYR A 161 13.20 -8.31 5.61
N TRP A 162 12.09 -7.83 6.15
CA TRP A 162 11.26 -6.81 5.50
C TRP A 162 12.02 -5.50 5.31
N SER A 163 12.78 -5.08 6.33
CA SER A 163 13.60 -3.85 6.29
C SER A 163 14.67 -3.88 5.19
N LYS A 164 15.08 -5.07 4.75
CA LYS A 164 16.05 -5.30 3.66
C LYS A 164 15.38 -5.48 2.30
N GLY A 165 14.06 -5.33 2.23
CA GLY A 165 13.27 -5.53 1.01
C GLY A 165 13.10 -7.00 0.61
N ASN A 166 13.37 -7.95 1.52
CA ASN A 166 13.20 -9.37 1.24
C ASN A 166 11.77 -9.82 1.56
N VAL A 167 10.83 -9.47 0.67
CA VAL A 167 9.40 -9.79 0.82
C VAL A 167 9.13 -11.29 0.70
N GLU A 168 9.89 -12.01 -0.14
CA GLU A 168 9.79 -13.47 -0.27
C GLU A 168 10.04 -14.17 1.08
N ALA A 169 11.06 -13.74 1.84
CA ALA A 169 11.29 -14.29 3.18
C ALA A 169 10.17 -13.93 4.17
N VAL A 170 9.51 -12.77 4.02
CA VAL A 170 8.35 -12.40 4.83
C VAL A 170 7.17 -13.33 4.53
N GLU A 171 6.90 -13.60 3.26
CA GLU A 171 5.86 -14.53 2.81
C GLU A 171 6.15 -15.96 3.31
N ASP A 172 7.39 -16.43 3.19
CA ASP A 172 7.80 -17.74 3.72
C ASP A 172 7.60 -17.83 5.24
N LEU A 173 8.05 -16.82 6.01
CA LEU A 173 7.87 -16.78 7.46
C LEU A 173 6.39 -16.80 7.83
N SER A 174 5.56 -16.04 7.13
CA SER A 174 4.12 -15.98 7.39
C SER A 174 3.40 -17.33 7.22
N GLY A 175 3.98 -18.24 6.44
CA GLY A 175 3.48 -19.60 6.24
C GLY A 175 3.86 -20.59 7.34
N LEU A 176 4.84 -20.26 8.18
CA LEU A 176 5.26 -21.12 9.28
C LEU A 176 4.18 -21.23 10.36
N SER A 177 4.03 -22.44 10.91
CA SER A 177 2.96 -22.78 11.88
C SER A 177 2.88 -21.80 13.06
N HIS A 178 4.01 -21.35 13.60
CA HIS A 178 4.07 -20.42 14.72
C HIS A 178 3.68 -18.98 14.34
N TYR A 179 3.99 -18.51 13.12
CA TYR A 179 3.50 -17.21 12.65
C TYR A 179 1.99 -17.22 12.41
N ARG A 180 1.49 -18.30 11.80
CA ARG A 180 0.04 -18.51 11.63
C ARG A 180 -0.69 -18.59 12.97
N ALA A 181 -0.12 -19.26 13.96
CA ALA A 181 -0.68 -19.34 15.31
C ALA A 181 -0.64 -17.98 16.03
N MET A 182 0.40 -17.17 15.84
CA MET A 182 0.46 -15.79 16.38
C MET A 182 -0.68 -14.93 15.83
N SER A 183 -0.91 -14.96 14.52
CA SER A 183 -2.04 -14.28 13.85
C SER A 183 -3.39 -14.80 14.34
N ALA A 184 -3.57 -16.12 14.39
CA ALA A 184 -4.82 -16.76 14.80
C ALA A 184 -5.20 -16.55 16.28
N ALA A 185 -4.22 -16.21 17.14
CA ALA A 185 -4.48 -15.90 18.55
C ALA A 185 -5.19 -14.56 18.77
N LEU A 186 -5.26 -13.69 17.74
CA LEU A 186 -5.93 -12.39 17.82
C LEU A 186 -7.45 -12.55 17.64
N GLN A 187 -8.22 -11.75 18.37
CA GLN A 187 -9.71 -11.84 18.39
C GLN A 187 -10.37 -11.44 17.07
N GLY A 188 -9.61 -10.87 16.14
CA GLY A 188 -10.11 -10.43 14.85
C GLY A 188 -9.12 -9.52 14.11
N PRO A 189 -9.49 -9.05 12.92
CA PRO A 189 -8.60 -8.30 12.03
C PRO A 189 -8.23 -6.91 12.55
N SER A 190 -8.94 -6.39 13.56
CA SER A 190 -8.64 -5.10 14.20
C SER A 190 -7.68 -5.19 15.38
N TYR A 191 -7.30 -6.39 15.82
CA TYR A 191 -6.35 -6.60 16.91
C TYR A 191 -4.97 -6.91 16.34
N PHE A 192 -3.91 -6.43 16.99
CA PHE A 192 -2.55 -6.67 16.51
C PHE A 192 -1.50 -6.80 17.62
N TYR A 193 -0.43 -7.54 17.33
CA TYR A 193 0.84 -7.45 18.05
C TYR A 193 1.79 -6.51 17.31
N TYR A 194 2.67 -5.81 18.03
CA TYR A 194 3.57 -4.82 17.48
C TYR A 194 5.01 -4.97 17.97
N CYS A 195 5.96 -4.78 17.06
CA CYS A 195 7.38 -4.64 17.35
C CYS A 195 7.94 -3.44 16.58
N GLY A 196 8.63 -2.54 17.26
CA GLY A 196 9.19 -1.34 16.65
C GLY A 196 9.35 -0.19 17.63
N GLU A 197 9.60 0.98 17.07
CA GLU A 197 9.72 2.24 17.82
C GLU A 197 8.40 2.60 18.53
N ARG A 198 8.51 3.36 19.64
CA ARG A 198 7.36 3.82 20.44
C ARG A 198 7.57 5.24 20.93
N ASN A 199 6.48 5.99 21.08
CA ASN A 199 6.50 7.32 21.68
C ASN A 199 6.58 7.26 23.22
N GLU A 200 6.61 8.42 23.88
CA GLU A 200 6.68 8.54 25.35
C GLU A 200 5.47 7.90 26.08
N GLU A 201 4.34 7.77 25.40
CA GLU A 201 3.12 7.11 25.92
C GLU A 201 3.13 5.58 25.70
N GLY A 202 4.20 5.07 25.08
CA GLY A 202 4.34 3.64 24.73
C GLY A 202 3.48 3.21 23.55
N LYS A 203 2.97 4.13 22.74
CA LYS A 203 2.21 3.80 21.52
C LYS A 203 3.16 3.56 20.34
N PRO A 204 2.79 2.70 19.37
CA PRO A 204 3.51 2.57 18.10
C PRO A 204 3.81 3.93 17.47
N HIS A 205 5.07 4.16 17.14
CA HIS A 205 5.55 5.42 16.56
C HIS A 205 6.81 5.13 15.75
N GLY A 206 7.18 5.95 14.77
CA GLY A 206 8.38 5.69 13.97
C GLY A 206 8.20 4.48 13.06
N THR A 207 9.24 3.67 12.85
CA THR A 207 9.13 2.47 12.00
C THR A 207 8.87 1.23 12.83
N GLY A 208 7.96 0.37 12.37
CA GLY A 208 7.67 -0.88 13.05
C GLY A 208 6.83 -1.85 12.23
N ILE A 209 6.77 -3.08 12.71
CA ILE A 209 5.99 -4.18 12.16
C ILE A 209 4.79 -4.51 13.08
N ALA A 210 3.68 -4.88 12.47
CA ALA A 210 2.52 -5.44 13.15
C ALA A 210 2.00 -6.68 12.44
N VAL A 211 1.49 -7.64 13.22
CA VAL A 211 0.67 -8.75 12.73
C VAL A 211 -0.73 -8.60 13.29
N TYR A 212 -1.72 -8.79 12.43
CA TYR A 212 -3.15 -8.70 12.70
C TYR A 212 -3.78 -10.08 12.54
N GLY A 213 -4.99 -10.25 13.10
CA GLY A 213 -5.77 -11.46 12.85
C GLY A 213 -6.06 -11.67 11.37
N GLY A 214 -6.10 -12.93 10.93
CA GLY A 214 -6.39 -13.29 9.54
C GLY A 214 -5.19 -13.19 8.60
N ASP A 215 -3.99 -13.43 9.13
CA ASP A 215 -2.72 -13.55 8.40
C ASP A 215 -2.36 -12.27 7.63
N GLN A 216 -2.55 -11.14 8.32
CA GLN A 216 -2.34 -9.81 7.82
C GLN A 216 -1.17 -9.15 8.56
N TYR A 217 -0.29 -8.50 7.82
CA TYR A 217 0.93 -7.87 8.33
C TYR A 217 1.04 -6.45 7.81
N TYR A 218 1.70 -5.60 8.59
CA TYR A 218 2.07 -4.25 8.18
C TYR A 218 3.50 -3.96 8.60
N TYR A 219 4.30 -3.41 7.70
CA TYR A 219 5.61 -2.85 8.01
C TYR A 219 5.70 -1.44 7.43
N GLY A 220 6.02 -0.47 8.27
CA GLY A 220 6.10 0.92 7.83
C GLY A 220 6.05 1.92 8.98
N GLN A 221 5.66 3.13 8.63
CA GLN A 221 5.63 4.27 9.52
C GLN A 221 4.35 4.33 10.37
N TRP A 222 4.53 4.72 11.62
CA TRP A 222 3.51 4.87 12.64
C TRP A 222 3.59 6.26 13.26
N ALA A 223 2.42 6.82 13.56
CA ALA A 223 2.29 8.02 14.37
C ALA A 223 1.22 7.79 15.43
N ASP A 224 1.59 7.91 16.70
CA ASP A 224 0.70 7.87 17.86
C ASP A 224 -0.28 6.68 17.88
N GLY A 225 0.22 5.51 17.50
CA GLY A 225 -0.52 4.24 17.52
C GLY A 225 -1.29 3.92 16.24
N VAL A 226 -1.19 4.74 15.19
CA VAL A 226 -1.82 4.47 13.89
C VAL A 226 -0.80 4.42 12.76
N ARG A 227 -1.06 3.60 11.74
CA ARG A 227 -0.27 3.57 10.50
C ARG A 227 -0.38 4.93 9.81
N SER A 228 0.76 5.56 9.56
CA SER A 228 0.82 6.94 9.06
C SER A 228 2.17 7.20 8.40
N GLY A 229 2.15 7.58 7.13
CA GLY A 229 3.35 7.74 6.29
C GLY A 229 3.54 6.56 5.33
N ASP A 230 4.78 6.27 4.94
CA ASP A 230 5.10 5.19 4.01
C ASP A 230 4.97 3.81 4.69
N GLY A 231 4.39 2.83 4.00
CA GLY A 231 4.37 1.45 4.49
C GLY A 231 3.78 0.44 3.52
N THR A 232 4.01 -0.83 3.84
CA THR A 232 3.48 -1.99 3.13
C THR A 232 2.57 -2.79 4.04
N TRP A 233 1.38 -3.13 3.55
CA TRP A 233 0.48 -4.12 4.12
C TRP A 233 0.50 -5.37 3.23
N LEU A 234 0.43 -6.53 3.87
CA LEU A 234 0.41 -7.85 3.22
C LEU A 234 -0.65 -8.71 3.90
N LYS A 235 -1.41 -9.44 3.12
CA LYS A 235 -2.31 -10.50 3.54
C LYS A 235 -1.96 -11.77 2.80
N MET A 236 -1.85 -12.87 3.53
CA MET A 236 -1.75 -14.20 2.94
C MET A 236 -3.10 -14.89 2.97
N TYR A 237 -3.44 -15.57 1.88
CA TYR A 237 -4.61 -16.42 1.84
C TYR A 237 -4.19 -17.87 2.03
N TYR A 238 -4.52 -18.41 3.19
CA TYR A 238 -4.42 -19.83 3.48
C TYR A 238 -5.82 -20.42 3.61
N TYR A 239 -6.02 -21.59 2.99
CA TYR A 239 -7.31 -22.27 2.95
C TYR A 239 -7.23 -23.60 3.69
N SER A 240 -8.27 -23.94 4.44
CA SER A 240 -8.46 -25.33 4.86
C SER A 240 -8.84 -26.20 3.67
N ASP A 241 -8.59 -27.49 3.81
CA ASP A 241 -9.20 -28.51 2.96
C ASP A 241 -10.74 -28.49 3.04
N SER A 242 -11.32 -28.07 4.17
CA SER A 242 -12.77 -27.91 4.35
C SER A 242 -13.38 -26.65 3.71
N ASP A 243 -12.58 -25.66 3.33
CA ASP A 243 -13.09 -24.44 2.70
C ASP A 243 -13.36 -24.67 1.20
N THR A 244 -14.63 -24.87 0.86
CA THR A 244 -15.06 -25.11 -0.53
C THR A 244 -15.49 -23.85 -1.27
N GLU A 245 -15.65 -22.73 -0.57
CA GLU A 245 -16.24 -21.50 -1.13
C GLU A 245 -15.18 -20.47 -1.51
N ALA A 246 -14.03 -20.49 -0.85
CA ALA A 246 -12.97 -19.54 -1.14
C ALA A 246 -12.41 -19.66 -2.55
N ASP A 247 -11.99 -18.51 -3.09
CA ASP A 247 -11.27 -18.46 -4.34
C ASP A 247 -9.82 -18.89 -4.14
N ARG A 248 -9.57 -20.20 -4.29
CA ARG A 248 -8.26 -20.81 -4.09
C ARG A 248 -7.17 -20.32 -5.04
N ALA A 249 -7.50 -19.46 -6.01
CA ALA A 249 -6.52 -18.80 -6.86
C ALA A 249 -5.77 -17.68 -6.12
N LEU A 250 -6.37 -17.02 -5.13
CA LEU A 250 -5.67 -15.94 -4.40
C LEU A 250 -4.59 -16.54 -3.49
N ILE A 251 -3.34 -16.06 -3.63
CA ILE A 251 -2.18 -16.43 -2.80
C ILE A 251 -1.91 -15.34 -1.78
N SER A 252 -1.74 -14.10 -2.25
CA SER A 252 -1.47 -12.94 -1.41
C SER A 252 -2.19 -11.69 -1.95
N HIS A 253 -2.39 -10.71 -1.07
CA HIS A 253 -2.88 -9.38 -1.40
C HIS A 253 -2.06 -8.37 -0.60
N SER A 254 -1.49 -7.38 -1.27
CA SER A 254 -0.62 -6.38 -0.65
C SER A 254 -0.94 -4.97 -1.12
N TYR A 255 -0.52 -4.00 -0.32
CA TYR A 255 -0.50 -2.60 -0.70
C TYR A 255 0.77 -1.94 -0.19
N THR A 256 1.45 -1.21 -1.06
CA THR A 256 2.59 -0.35 -0.71
C THR A 256 2.28 1.08 -1.10
N GLY A 257 2.43 2.01 -0.17
CA GLY A 257 2.19 3.42 -0.45
C GLY A 257 2.03 4.27 0.81
N LEU A 258 1.32 5.38 0.64
CA LEU A 258 1.06 6.34 1.71
C LEU A 258 -0.14 5.92 2.56
N TRP A 259 0.03 6.05 3.86
CA TRP A 259 -0.97 5.77 4.88
C TRP A 259 -1.31 7.03 5.66
N GLN A 260 -2.59 7.17 6.00
CA GLN A 260 -3.05 8.16 6.96
C GLN A 260 -4.13 7.51 7.83
N ASN A 261 -3.94 7.56 9.14
CA ASN A 261 -4.94 7.10 10.12
C ASN A 261 -5.41 5.66 9.85
N ASN A 262 -4.47 4.74 9.73
CA ASN A 262 -4.72 3.31 9.44
C ASN A 262 -5.28 2.97 8.06
N LEU A 263 -5.39 3.93 7.14
CA LEU A 263 -5.95 3.70 5.80
C LEU A 263 -4.99 4.16 4.70
N PRO A 264 -4.95 3.48 3.54
CA PRO A 264 -4.32 3.98 2.32
C PRO A 264 -4.84 5.37 1.97
N ASN A 265 -3.94 6.34 1.86
CA ASN A 265 -4.29 7.73 1.63
C ASN A 265 -3.15 8.47 0.93
N GLY A 266 -3.30 8.71 -0.36
CA GLY A 266 -2.24 9.20 -1.25
C GLY A 266 -1.86 8.19 -2.33
N ALA A 267 -0.70 8.39 -2.94
CA ALA A 267 -0.18 7.51 -3.97
C ALA A 267 0.16 6.12 -3.40
N GLY A 268 -0.15 5.08 -4.16
CA GLY A 268 0.19 3.71 -3.79
C GLY A 268 -0.04 2.69 -4.89
N HIS A 269 0.25 1.45 -4.55
CA HIS A 269 0.21 0.30 -5.42
C HIS A 269 -0.33 -0.91 -4.64
N GLU A 270 -1.48 -1.40 -5.08
CA GLU A 270 -2.13 -2.63 -4.63
C GLU A 270 -1.75 -3.78 -5.57
N GLN A 271 -1.48 -4.96 -5.02
CA GLN A 271 -1.10 -6.14 -5.79
C GLN A 271 -1.75 -7.40 -5.24
N TYR A 272 -2.29 -8.22 -6.12
CA TYR A 272 -2.71 -9.59 -5.83
C TYR A 272 -1.75 -10.57 -6.49
N GLU A 273 -1.42 -11.65 -5.80
CA GLU A 273 -0.75 -12.79 -6.40
C GLU A 273 -1.75 -13.93 -6.63
N ILE A 274 -1.74 -14.50 -7.83
CA ILE A 274 -2.73 -15.47 -8.29
C ILE A 274 -2.07 -16.78 -8.74
N ASP A 275 -2.56 -17.90 -8.22
CA ASP A 275 -2.28 -19.24 -8.72
C ASP A 275 -3.13 -19.52 -9.96
N ALA A 276 -2.57 -19.28 -11.15
CA ALA A 276 -3.26 -19.52 -12.43
C ALA A 276 -3.72 -20.98 -12.61
N GLN A 277 -3.12 -21.96 -11.93
CA GLN A 277 -3.55 -23.36 -12.02
C GLN A 277 -4.85 -23.62 -11.24
N LYS A 278 -5.19 -22.74 -10.29
CA LYS A 278 -6.41 -22.80 -9.48
C LYS A 278 -7.46 -21.77 -9.91
N ALA A 279 -7.10 -20.84 -10.79
CA ALA A 279 -8.01 -19.88 -11.38
C ALA A 279 -9.19 -20.59 -12.07
N LYS A 280 -10.41 -20.09 -11.83
CA LYS A 280 -11.62 -20.61 -12.49
C LYS A 280 -11.55 -20.33 -13.99
N ALA A 281 -12.04 -21.26 -14.82
CA ALA A 281 -12.17 -21.00 -16.25
C ALA A 281 -12.97 -19.71 -16.50
N ASP A 282 -12.56 -18.93 -17.50
CA ASP A 282 -13.16 -17.64 -17.89
C ASP A 282 -13.11 -16.52 -16.82
N SER A 283 -12.37 -16.73 -15.73
CA SER A 283 -12.12 -15.67 -14.73
C SER A 283 -11.08 -14.66 -15.22
N ARG A 284 -11.16 -13.46 -14.66
CA ARG A 284 -10.17 -12.38 -14.82
C ARG A 284 -9.96 -11.70 -13.49
N TYR A 285 -8.74 -11.78 -12.99
CA TYR A 285 -8.31 -11.25 -11.70
C TYR A 285 -7.67 -9.89 -11.85
N TRP A 286 -7.89 -9.03 -10.86
CA TRP A 286 -7.10 -7.83 -10.69
C TRP A 286 -5.75 -8.26 -10.15
N GLN A 287 -4.68 -7.80 -10.79
CA GLN A 287 -3.31 -8.16 -10.45
C GLN A 287 -2.60 -6.98 -9.80
N ASN A 288 -2.68 -5.82 -10.42
CA ASN A 288 -2.04 -4.61 -9.92
C ASN A 288 -2.98 -3.42 -10.08
N VAL A 289 -3.07 -2.58 -9.06
CA VAL A 289 -3.78 -1.30 -9.13
C VAL A 289 -2.86 -0.21 -8.63
N MET A 290 -2.54 0.74 -9.50
CA MET A 290 -1.66 1.85 -9.21
C MET A 290 -2.43 3.14 -9.38
N GLY A 291 -2.29 4.04 -8.41
CA GLY A 291 -2.97 5.32 -8.47
C GLY A 291 -2.97 6.00 -7.12
N ASN A 292 -4.01 6.79 -6.89
CA ASN A 292 -4.19 7.51 -5.65
C ASN A 292 -5.38 6.95 -4.87
N PHE A 293 -5.27 6.98 -3.56
CA PHE A 293 -6.23 6.41 -2.62
C PHE A 293 -6.73 7.50 -1.68
N ARG A 294 -7.99 7.41 -1.28
CA ARG A 294 -8.58 8.25 -0.22
C ARG A 294 -9.33 7.35 0.74
N ASP A 295 -8.88 7.28 1.99
CA ASP A 295 -9.50 6.47 3.04
C ASP A 295 -9.69 4.99 2.65
N GLY A 296 -8.67 4.44 1.97
CA GLY A 296 -8.67 3.06 1.47
C GLY A 296 -9.43 2.85 0.15
N LEU A 297 -10.06 3.88 -0.42
CA LEU A 297 -10.81 3.80 -1.67
C LEU A 297 -9.99 4.33 -2.84
N TYR A 298 -10.21 3.80 -4.05
CA TYR A 298 -9.60 4.34 -5.27
C TYR A 298 -10.07 5.77 -5.53
N ASP A 299 -9.16 6.71 -5.77
CA ASP A 299 -9.49 8.13 -5.92
C ASP A 299 -8.51 8.85 -6.86
N GLY A 300 -8.97 9.09 -8.09
CA GLY A 300 -8.22 9.68 -9.19
C GLY A 300 -8.02 8.72 -10.34
N ARG A 301 -6.99 8.98 -11.16
CA ARG A 301 -6.63 8.12 -12.27
C ARG A 301 -6.00 6.83 -11.74
N MET A 302 -6.55 5.70 -12.17
CA MET A 302 -6.07 4.37 -11.84
C MET A 302 -5.48 3.71 -13.09
N TYR A 303 -4.34 3.05 -12.91
CA TYR A 303 -3.79 2.09 -13.85
C TYR A 303 -3.96 0.70 -13.26
N ILE A 304 -4.58 -0.20 -14.03
CA ILE A 304 -4.93 -1.53 -13.56
C ILE A 304 -4.34 -2.57 -14.50
N LEU A 305 -3.75 -3.62 -13.93
CA LEU A 305 -3.43 -4.85 -14.63
C LEU A 305 -4.44 -5.90 -14.24
N THR A 306 -4.99 -6.62 -15.23
CA THR A 306 -5.75 -7.83 -14.98
C THR A 306 -5.17 -9.01 -15.74
N GLU A 307 -5.31 -10.20 -15.18
CA GLU A 307 -4.87 -11.46 -15.78
C GLU A 307 -6.05 -12.42 -15.86
N ASP A 308 -6.25 -13.07 -17.00
CA ASP A 308 -7.23 -14.16 -17.10
C ASP A 308 -6.62 -15.52 -16.72
N ALA A 309 -7.48 -16.53 -16.58
CA ALA A 309 -7.06 -17.90 -16.29
C ALA A 309 -6.08 -18.50 -17.33
N GLY A 310 -5.92 -17.89 -18.51
CA GLY A 310 -4.92 -18.28 -19.51
C GLY A 310 -3.56 -17.61 -19.34
N GLY A 311 -3.39 -16.77 -18.31
CA GLY A 311 -2.19 -15.97 -18.08
C GLY A 311 -2.10 -14.70 -18.94
N ASN A 312 -3.18 -14.31 -19.62
CA ASN A 312 -3.15 -13.13 -20.49
C ASN A 312 -3.38 -11.85 -19.69
N VAL A 313 -2.29 -11.08 -19.57
CA VAL A 313 -2.30 -9.77 -18.91
C VAL A 313 -2.86 -8.69 -19.84
N GLN A 314 -3.74 -7.85 -19.31
CA GLN A 314 -4.29 -6.67 -19.97
C GLN A 314 -4.14 -5.43 -19.08
N GLU A 315 -3.88 -4.30 -19.71
CA GLU A 315 -3.59 -3.01 -19.09
C GLU A 315 -4.78 -2.08 -19.28
N TRP A 316 -5.21 -1.41 -18.21
CA TRP A 316 -6.42 -0.60 -18.21
C TRP A 316 -6.21 0.75 -17.55
N TYR A 317 -6.95 1.75 -18.02
CA TYR A 317 -7.03 3.07 -17.39
C TYR A 317 -8.48 3.40 -17.04
N GLY A 318 -8.68 3.92 -15.83
CA GLY A 318 -9.97 4.42 -15.35
C GLY A 318 -9.79 5.64 -14.46
N ASN A 319 -10.87 6.39 -14.23
CA ASN A 319 -10.89 7.46 -13.23
C ASN A 319 -11.91 7.09 -12.17
N ALA A 320 -11.51 7.11 -10.90
CA ALA A 320 -12.38 6.84 -9.76
C ALA A 320 -12.53 8.07 -8.88
N THR A 321 -13.67 8.21 -8.22
CA THR A 321 -13.86 9.17 -7.12
C THR A 321 -14.40 8.40 -5.93
N GLN A 322 -13.63 8.33 -4.85
CA GLN A 322 -13.99 7.61 -3.62
C GLN A 322 -14.57 6.20 -3.87
N GLY A 323 -13.87 5.42 -4.69
CA GLY A 323 -14.21 4.02 -4.98
C GLY A 323 -15.37 3.81 -5.95
N VAL A 324 -15.78 4.85 -6.67
CA VAL A 324 -16.73 4.76 -7.79
C VAL A 324 -16.00 5.15 -9.07
N PHE A 325 -15.89 4.23 -10.03
CA PHE A 325 -15.33 4.56 -11.35
C PHE A 325 -16.33 5.36 -12.19
N GLU A 326 -15.82 6.35 -12.91
CA GLU A 326 -16.54 6.98 -14.02
C GLU A 326 -16.86 5.94 -15.09
N THR A 327 -18.06 6.04 -15.67
CA THR A 327 -18.53 5.10 -16.68
C THR A 327 -18.45 5.69 -18.08
N PHE A 328 -18.06 4.88 -19.06
CA PHE A 328 -18.19 5.25 -20.47
C PHE A 328 -19.63 5.02 -20.97
N GLU A 329 -19.96 5.56 -22.15
CA GLU A 329 -21.27 5.33 -22.76
C GLU A 329 -21.45 3.86 -23.16
N GLY A 330 -22.64 3.31 -22.85
CA GLY A 330 -23.04 1.98 -23.28
C GLY A 330 -23.36 1.04 -22.13
N ARG A 331 -23.95 -0.10 -22.50
CA ARG A 331 -24.21 -1.25 -21.64
C ARG A 331 -24.05 -2.50 -22.46
N ASP A 332 -23.53 -3.55 -21.85
CA ASP A 332 -23.52 -4.86 -22.50
C ASP A 332 -24.85 -5.59 -22.34
N SER A 333 -24.94 -6.81 -22.88
CA SER A 333 -26.16 -7.64 -22.82
C SER A 333 -26.58 -8.04 -21.41
N GLU A 334 -25.68 -7.94 -20.43
CA GLU A 334 -25.94 -8.26 -19.02
C GLU A 334 -26.27 -6.99 -18.19
N GLY A 335 -26.29 -5.82 -18.84
CA GLY A 335 -26.57 -4.54 -18.20
C GLY A 335 -25.39 -3.93 -17.45
N ARG A 336 -24.18 -4.51 -17.60
CA ARG A 336 -22.93 -3.98 -17.03
C ARG A 336 -22.55 -2.68 -17.72
N VAL A 337 -21.86 -1.82 -16.99
CA VAL A 337 -21.33 -0.53 -17.47
C VAL A 337 -19.81 -0.61 -17.63
N PRO A 338 -19.25 0.04 -18.66
CA PRO A 338 -17.80 0.08 -18.86
C PRO A 338 -17.17 1.10 -17.91
N ILE A 339 -16.09 0.72 -17.20
CA ILE A 339 -15.45 1.56 -16.16
C ILE A 339 -13.96 1.83 -16.40
N CYS A 340 -13.29 1.00 -17.20
CA CYS A 340 -11.90 1.23 -17.60
C CYS A 340 -11.75 0.94 -19.09
N GLN A 341 -10.83 1.63 -19.74
CA GLN A 341 -10.49 1.43 -21.15
C GLN A 341 -9.13 0.74 -21.26
N ASP A 342 -9.01 -0.20 -22.20
CA ASP A 342 -7.76 -0.90 -22.49
C ASP A 342 -6.71 0.07 -23.07
N ALA A 343 -5.48 -0.06 -22.61
CA ALA A 343 -4.35 0.80 -23.00
C ALA A 343 -4.03 0.78 -24.50
N LYS A 344 -4.33 -0.32 -25.19
CA LYS A 344 -3.97 -0.62 -26.59
C LYS A 344 -5.20 -0.59 -27.50
N ASN A 345 -6.39 -0.85 -26.97
CA ASN A 345 -7.63 -0.87 -27.75
C ASN A 345 -8.73 0.00 -27.10
N PRO A 346 -9.00 1.22 -27.60
CA PRO A 346 -9.99 2.12 -26.99
C PRO A 346 -11.43 1.58 -27.03
N ASP A 347 -11.72 0.58 -27.86
CA ASP A 347 -13.04 -0.06 -27.91
C ASP A 347 -13.20 -1.19 -26.88
N SER A 348 -12.09 -1.64 -26.26
CA SER A 348 -12.07 -2.67 -25.23
C SER A 348 -12.17 -2.05 -23.83
N HIS A 349 -13.04 -2.60 -22.99
CA HIS A 349 -13.36 -2.05 -21.68
C HIS A 349 -13.45 -3.14 -20.60
N LEU A 350 -13.18 -2.76 -19.35
CA LEU A 350 -13.61 -3.53 -18.18
C LEU A 350 -15.06 -3.17 -17.85
N TRP A 351 -15.87 -4.20 -17.61
CA TRP A 351 -17.30 -4.07 -17.38
C TRP A 351 -17.66 -4.53 -15.97
N ILE A 352 -18.51 -3.77 -15.29
CA ILE A 352 -18.98 -4.07 -13.94
C ILE A 352 -20.49 -3.87 -13.83
N LYS A 353 -21.17 -4.58 -12.94
CA LYS A 353 -22.58 -4.25 -12.64
C LYS A 353 -22.63 -2.88 -11.96
N PRO A 354 -23.62 -2.03 -12.27
CA PRO A 354 -23.72 -0.70 -11.67
C PRO A 354 -23.74 -0.71 -10.14
N LEU A 355 -24.34 -1.72 -9.52
CA LEU A 355 -24.43 -1.84 -8.07
C LEU A 355 -23.11 -2.28 -7.41
N ASP A 356 -22.20 -2.86 -8.19
CA ASP A 356 -20.88 -3.28 -7.72
C ASP A 356 -19.84 -2.17 -7.92
N ASN A 357 -20.17 -1.11 -8.67
CA ASN A 357 -19.32 0.08 -8.86
C ASN A 357 -19.45 1.07 -7.68
N ILE A 358 -19.16 0.58 -6.48
CA ILE A 358 -19.17 1.37 -5.26
C ILE A 358 -18.18 0.78 -4.26
N ASN A 359 -17.57 1.64 -3.44
CA ASN A 359 -16.61 1.24 -2.41
C ASN A 359 -15.40 0.44 -2.93
N LEU A 360 -15.00 0.63 -4.19
CA LEU A 360 -13.84 -0.05 -4.77
C LEU A 360 -12.54 0.51 -4.16
N GLY A 361 -11.67 -0.40 -3.71
CA GLY A 361 -10.43 -0.13 -3.00
C GLY A 361 -10.06 -1.28 -2.07
N LEU A 362 -9.15 -1.04 -1.13
CA LEU A 362 -8.66 -2.03 -0.17
C LEU A 362 -9.70 -2.33 0.92
N THR A 363 -10.62 -3.24 0.60
CA THR A 363 -11.73 -3.61 1.49
C THR A 363 -11.22 -4.23 2.78
N GLU A 364 -10.25 -5.14 2.73
CA GLU A 364 -9.73 -5.81 3.92
C GLU A 364 -9.13 -4.83 4.92
N VAL A 365 -8.35 -3.85 4.44
CA VAL A 365 -7.76 -2.82 5.29
C VAL A 365 -8.83 -1.90 5.88
N ARG A 366 -9.88 -1.59 5.11
CA ARG A 366 -11.03 -0.81 5.61
C ARG A 366 -11.83 -1.59 6.65
N ASP A 367 -11.94 -2.91 6.50
CA ASP A 367 -12.59 -3.78 7.48
C ASP A 367 -11.77 -3.88 8.77
N GLN A 368 -10.42 -3.94 8.68
CA GLN A 368 -9.54 -3.86 9.85
C GLN A 368 -9.80 -2.58 10.67
N ALA A 369 -10.01 -1.45 10.01
CA ALA A 369 -10.32 -0.20 10.69
C ALA A 369 -11.75 -0.22 11.25
N THR A 370 -12.74 -0.66 10.49
CA THR A 370 -14.16 -0.45 10.83
C THR A 370 -14.79 -1.55 11.69
N ALA A 371 -14.18 -2.72 11.83
CA ALA A 371 -14.70 -3.80 12.65
C ALA A 371 -14.70 -3.39 14.14
N LYS A 372 -15.86 -2.89 14.58
CA LYS A 372 -16.17 -2.75 16.00
C LYS A 372 -15.97 -4.11 16.65
N SER A 373 -15.19 -4.15 17.74
CA SER A 373 -15.13 -5.25 18.69
C SER A 373 -16.53 -5.86 18.86
N GLY A 374 -16.74 -7.03 18.28
CA GLY A 374 -17.95 -7.82 18.49
C GLY A 374 -17.98 -8.21 19.97
N ASN A 375 -19.06 -7.83 20.64
CA ASN A 375 -19.36 -8.16 22.04
C ASN A 375 -19.33 -9.67 22.32
#